data_AF-A0A9W8XCQ7-F1
#
_entry.id   AF-A0A9W8XCQ7-F1
#
_cell.length_a   1.000
_cell.length_b   1.000
_cell.length_c   1.000
_cell.angle_alpha   90.00
_cell.angle_beta   90.00
_cell.angle_gamma   90.00
#
_symmetry.space_group_name_H-M   'P 1'
#
loop_
_entity.id
_entity.type
_entity.pdbx_description
1 polymer ?
#
loop_
_entity_poly.entity_id
_entity_poly.type
_entity_poly.pdbx_seq_one_letter_code
_entity_poly.pdbx_strand_id
1 'polypeptide(L)'
;MAGINQSIGGLAAGITNGSDFSRYASSRRHYLIGTISSCLVTGVLVSLIGLVTASAAQKIYGEVYWNPPDLLMVMMDNGNGSSKSRAAVFFLSAGFAFTAMFENICGNAIAGGIDLAGLFPRYIDIRRGAIITFLAAWIVQPWQLINRATTFITVLSSFSVFLAPMIGIMACDYYLLRKRRVRLSHLYRTEDSSYYFWKGINWRAIPAWICGWAPTIGGLIVTVRMDPNPSRPLVQLYYMAFLIGFFISAVVFYLLNLAFPIPDMDQIDEVDVYGTFTEAEARKLGVVSLSDDASMAGITGAEYMQTSVVGGDEAKAFRDYKV
;
A
#
# COMPACT_ATOMS: atom_id res chain seq x y z
N MET A 1 17.80 -10.64 11.19
CA MET A 1 16.99 -10.36 9.98
C MET A 1 15.51 -10.60 10.17
N ALA A 2 15.07 -11.65 10.90
CA ALA A 2 13.64 -11.93 11.12
C ALA A 2 12.80 -10.72 11.58
N GLY A 3 13.26 -10.00 12.62
CA GLY A 3 12.56 -8.80 13.09
C GLY A 3 12.46 -7.68 12.06
N ILE A 4 13.51 -7.45 11.27
CA ILE A 4 13.52 -6.45 10.18
C ILE A 4 12.50 -6.85 9.11
N ASN A 5 12.51 -8.12 8.66
CA ASN A 5 11.56 -8.60 7.66
C ASN A 5 10.11 -8.51 8.15
N GLN A 6 9.87 -8.81 9.43
CA GLN A 6 8.54 -8.67 10.03
C GLN A 6 8.09 -7.20 10.10
N SER A 7 8.96 -6.28 10.53
CA SER A 7 8.66 -4.85 10.57
C SER A 7 8.34 -4.30 9.17
N ILE A 8 9.13 -4.69 8.17
CA ILE A 8 8.88 -4.28 6.79
C ILE A 8 7.60 -4.95 6.26
N GLY A 9 7.38 -6.23 6.58
CA GLY A 9 6.18 -6.97 6.16
C GLY A 9 4.89 -6.36 6.67
N GLY A 10 4.86 -5.89 7.93
CA GLY A 10 3.72 -5.15 8.47
C GLY A 10 3.45 -3.82 7.80
N LEU A 11 4.46 -3.21 7.17
CA LEU A 11 4.34 -1.95 6.43
C LEU A 11 4.17 -2.15 4.92
N ALA A 12 4.32 -3.37 4.40
CA ALA A 12 4.39 -3.63 2.97
C ALA A 12 3.12 -3.17 2.21
N ALA A 13 1.93 -3.38 2.78
CA ALA A 13 0.68 -2.90 2.20
C ALA A 13 0.58 -1.36 2.20
N GLY A 14 1.06 -0.71 3.27
CA GLY A 14 1.15 0.75 3.32
C GLY A 14 2.16 1.32 2.32
N ILE A 15 3.23 0.58 2.01
CA ILE A 15 4.22 0.97 1.00
C ILE A 15 3.59 0.90 -0.40
N THR A 16 2.80 -0.12 -0.71
CA THR A 16 2.14 -0.25 -2.03
C THR A 16 1.09 0.84 -2.25
N ASN A 17 0.35 1.22 -1.22
CA ASN A 17 -0.74 2.19 -1.31
C ASN A 17 -0.28 3.61 -0.92
N GLY A 18 1.03 3.81 -0.73
CA GLY A 18 1.59 5.10 -0.30
C GLY A 18 1.31 6.24 -1.29
N SER A 19 1.07 5.91 -2.57
CA SER A 19 0.70 6.85 -3.63
C SER A 19 -0.65 7.54 -3.39
N ASP A 20 -1.58 6.86 -2.72
CA ASP A 20 -2.93 7.39 -2.45
C ASP A 20 -2.89 8.62 -1.56
N PHE A 21 -1.92 8.67 -0.65
CA PHE A 21 -1.70 9.78 0.26
C PHE A 21 -0.65 10.75 -0.26
N SER A 22 0.39 10.27 -0.93
CA SER A 22 1.45 11.14 -1.42
C SER A 22 0.96 12.14 -2.47
N ARG A 23 -0.10 11.83 -3.22
CA ARG A 23 -0.71 12.75 -4.19
C ARG A 23 -1.29 14.03 -3.56
N TYR A 24 -1.62 14.00 -2.26
CA TYR A 24 -2.11 15.16 -1.52
C TYR A 24 -0.99 15.97 -0.85
N ALA A 25 0.26 15.52 -0.95
CA ALA A 25 1.39 16.24 -0.36
C ALA A 25 1.73 17.49 -1.18
N SER A 26 1.92 18.62 -0.50
CA SER A 26 2.29 19.90 -1.14
C SER A 26 3.72 19.94 -1.68
N SER A 27 4.59 19.05 -1.21
CA SER A 27 5.98 18.94 -1.66
C SER A 27 6.56 17.58 -1.35
N ARG A 28 7.43 17.09 -2.23
CA ARG A 28 8.23 15.87 -2.01
C ARG A 28 9.00 15.91 -0.69
N ARG A 29 9.56 17.07 -0.31
CA ARG A 29 10.33 17.21 0.93
C ARG A 29 9.44 17.04 2.16
N HIS A 30 8.24 17.60 2.14
CA HIS A 30 7.28 17.49 3.24
C HIS A 30 6.80 16.05 3.41
N TYR A 31 6.50 15.36 2.30
CA TYR A 31 6.16 13.93 2.33
C TYR A 31 7.29 13.10 2.94
N LEU A 32 8.52 13.22 2.43
CA LEU A 32 9.66 12.43 2.94
C LEU A 32 9.94 12.68 4.42
N ILE A 33 10.00 13.95 4.84
CA ILE A 33 10.24 14.29 6.24
C ILE A 33 9.10 13.75 7.11
N GLY A 34 7.85 13.96 6.71
CA GLY A 34 6.68 13.49 7.46
C GLY A 34 6.63 11.97 7.61
N THR A 35 6.89 11.21 6.54
CA THR A 35 6.92 9.75 6.58
C THR A 35 8.06 9.24 7.47
N ILE A 36 9.28 9.79 7.31
CA ILE A 36 10.44 9.36 8.10
C ILE A 36 10.25 9.73 9.58
N SER A 37 9.84 10.96 9.87
CA SER A 37 9.63 11.42 11.24
C SER A 37 8.50 10.65 11.91
N SER A 38 7.40 10.38 11.21
CA SER A 38 6.29 9.58 11.76
C SER A 38 6.75 8.14 12.04
N CYS A 39 7.42 7.50 11.09
CA CYS A 39 7.90 6.13 11.27
C CYS A 39 8.91 6.01 12.42
N LEU A 40 9.82 6.98 12.56
CA LEU A 40 10.83 6.97 13.62
C LEU A 40 10.25 7.38 14.98
N VAL A 41 9.61 8.56 15.06
CA VAL A 41 9.15 9.11 16.34
C VAL A 41 7.97 8.30 16.85
N THR A 42 6.90 8.17 16.06
CA THR A 42 5.70 7.44 16.50
C THR A 42 6.00 5.96 16.63
N GLY A 43 6.71 5.37 15.67
CA GLY A 43 7.05 3.93 15.72
C GLY A 43 7.89 3.56 16.94
N VAL A 44 8.92 4.33 17.28
CA VAL A 44 9.76 4.08 18.46
C VAL A 44 8.97 4.33 19.75
N LEU A 45 8.24 5.45 19.85
CA LEU A 45 7.49 5.78 21.06
C LEU A 45 6.40 4.75 21.36
N VAL A 46 5.60 4.37 20.36
CA VAL A 46 4.52 3.38 20.54
C VAL A 46 5.11 2.01 20.89
N SER A 47 6.18 1.59 20.21
CA SER A 47 6.85 0.33 20.52
C SER A 47 7.43 0.32 21.94
N LEU A 48 8.05 1.42 22.36
CA LEU A 48 8.61 1.57 23.71
C LEU A 48 7.51 1.51 24.77
N ILE A 49 6.42 2.26 24.60
CA ILE A 49 5.29 2.25 25.53
C ILE A 49 4.66 0.86 25.59
N GLY A 50 4.48 0.19 24.45
CA GLY A 50 3.96 -1.19 24.40
C GLY A 50 4.86 -2.18 25.14
N LEU A 51 6.18 -2.13 24.91
CA LEU A 51 7.15 -2.99 25.58
C LEU A 51 7.20 -2.76 27.10
N VAL A 52 7.22 -1.49 27.53
CA VAL A 52 7.20 -1.13 28.96
C VAL A 52 5.90 -1.59 29.61
N THR A 53 4.76 -1.40 28.94
CA THR A 53 3.44 -1.81 29.44
C THR A 53 3.37 -3.33 29.57
N ALA A 54 3.79 -4.09 28.56
CA ALA A 54 3.81 -5.56 28.60
C ALA A 54 4.75 -6.09 29.69
N SER A 55 5.93 -5.48 29.86
CA SER A 55 6.89 -5.85 30.91
C SER A 55 6.36 -5.55 32.32
N ALA A 56 5.71 -4.40 32.50
CA ALA A 56 5.04 -4.06 33.76
C ALA A 56 3.87 -4.99 34.06
N ALA A 57 3.03 -5.28 33.05
CA ALA A 57 1.92 -6.21 33.16
C ALA A 57 2.39 -7.62 33.57
N GLN A 58 3.48 -8.11 32.99
CA GLN A 58 4.08 -9.39 33.39
C GLN A 58 4.48 -9.43 34.86
N LYS A 59 5.05 -8.34 35.39
CA LYS A 59 5.41 -8.25 36.82
C LYS A 59 4.19 -8.19 37.74
N ILE A 60 3.11 -7.52 37.31
CA ILE A 60 1.90 -7.33 38.13
C ILE A 60 1.00 -8.56 38.10
N TYR A 61 0.81 -9.17 36.92
CA TYR A 61 -0.18 -10.21 36.67
C TYR A 61 0.41 -11.61 36.46
N GLY A 62 1.74 -11.75 36.37
CA GLY A 62 2.43 -13.03 36.25
C GLY A 62 2.51 -13.61 34.83
N GLU A 63 1.77 -13.04 33.86
CA GLU A 63 1.75 -13.48 32.47
C GLU A 63 1.98 -12.32 31.49
N VAL A 64 2.45 -12.62 30.28
CA VAL A 64 2.71 -11.62 29.23
C VAL A 64 1.46 -11.37 28.40
N TYR A 65 0.84 -10.22 28.62
CA TYR A 65 -0.27 -9.74 27.78
C TYR A 65 0.26 -8.89 26.63
N TRP A 66 0.30 -9.47 25.44
CA TRP A 66 0.71 -8.80 24.20
C TRP A 66 -0.47 -8.14 23.46
N ASN A 67 -1.70 -8.59 23.74
CA ASN A 67 -2.92 -8.11 23.11
C ASN A 67 -3.67 -7.15 24.06
N PRO A 68 -3.93 -5.88 23.69
CA PRO A 68 -4.52 -4.89 24.59
C PRO A 68 -5.89 -5.26 25.19
N PRO A 69 -6.86 -5.84 24.45
CA PRO A 69 -8.12 -6.31 25.02
C PRO A 69 -7.93 -7.29 26.20
N ASP A 70 -7.02 -8.25 26.08
CA ASP A 70 -6.77 -9.25 27.13
C ASP A 70 -6.21 -8.58 28.40
N LEU A 71 -5.30 -7.61 28.21
CA LEU A 71 -4.76 -6.81 29.31
C LEU A 71 -5.88 -6.02 30.02
N LEU A 72 -6.80 -5.41 29.26
CA LEU A 72 -7.92 -4.64 29.82
C LEU A 72 -8.90 -5.53 30.60
N MET A 73 -9.14 -6.76 30.14
CA MET A 73 -9.97 -7.72 30.87
C MET A 73 -9.33 -8.09 32.21
N VAL A 74 -8.03 -8.38 32.22
CA VAL A 74 -7.30 -8.75 33.45
C VAL A 74 -7.19 -7.58 34.42
N MET A 75 -7.08 -6.35 33.92
CA MET A 75 -7.18 -5.13 34.75
C MET A 75 -8.55 -4.99 35.42
N MET A 76 -9.63 -5.39 34.73
CA MET A 76 -10.99 -5.37 35.27
C MET A 76 -11.18 -6.45 36.34
N ASP A 77 -10.73 -7.67 36.06
CA ASP A 77 -10.87 -8.83 36.94
C ASP A 77 -10.08 -8.64 38.24
N ASN A 78 -8.80 -8.23 38.16
CA ASN A 78 -8.00 -7.93 39.36
C ASN A 78 -8.51 -6.73 40.15
N GLY A 79 -9.26 -5.84 39.49
CA GLY A 79 -9.92 -4.72 40.16
C GLY A 79 -11.18 -5.12 40.94
N ASN A 80 -11.55 -6.40 40.97
CA ASN A 80 -12.78 -6.95 41.55
C ASN A 80 -14.04 -6.20 41.11
N GLY A 81 -14.07 -5.69 39.87
CA GLY A 81 -15.19 -4.90 39.36
C GLY A 81 -15.42 -3.56 40.08
N SER A 82 -14.44 -3.05 40.83
CA SER A 82 -14.54 -1.76 41.50
C SER A 82 -14.87 -0.63 40.51
N SER A 83 -15.59 0.40 40.99
CA SER A 83 -15.97 1.55 40.16
C SER A 83 -14.77 2.24 39.52
N LYS A 84 -13.63 2.27 40.22
CA LYS A 84 -12.35 2.80 39.72
C LYS A 84 -11.78 1.96 38.58
N SER A 85 -11.73 0.63 38.73
CA SER A 85 -11.21 -0.25 37.67
C SER A 85 -12.09 -0.19 36.43
N ARG A 86 -13.42 -0.25 36.61
CA ARG A 86 -14.38 -0.11 35.50
C ARG A 86 -14.23 1.22 34.76
N ALA A 87 -14.07 2.33 35.48
CA ALA A 87 -13.86 3.63 34.86
C ALA A 87 -12.53 3.67 34.09
N ALA A 88 -11.44 3.17 34.66
CA ALA A 88 -10.14 3.12 33.99
C ALA A 88 -10.19 2.28 32.69
N VAL A 89 -10.77 1.08 32.76
CA VAL A 89 -10.93 0.19 31.61
C VAL A 89 -11.82 0.81 30.54
N PHE A 90 -12.89 1.52 30.92
CA PHE A 90 -13.75 2.23 29.97
C PHE A 90 -12.99 3.32 29.19
N PHE A 91 -12.23 4.18 29.87
CA PHE A 91 -11.48 5.23 29.18
C PHE A 91 -10.37 4.68 28.29
N LEU A 92 -9.68 3.63 28.74
CA LEU A 92 -8.65 2.95 27.93
C LEU A 92 -9.26 2.27 26.70
N SER A 93 -10.35 1.51 26.88
CA SER A 93 -11.02 0.81 25.77
C SER A 93 -11.62 1.79 24.76
N ALA A 94 -12.19 2.90 25.22
CA ALA A 94 -12.68 3.97 24.35
C ALA A 94 -11.53 4.58 23.52
N GLY A 95 -10.36 4.81 24.12
CA GLY A 95 -9.17 5.26 23.41
C GLY A 95 -8.72 4.27 22.34
N PHE A 96 -8.58 2.98 22.70
CA PHE A 96 -8.21 1.94 21.74
C PHE A 96 -9.23 1.79 20.61
N ALA A 97 -10.54 1.83 20.92
CA ALA A 97 -11.59 1.75 19.92
C ALA A 97 -11.53 2.94 18.94
N PHE A 98 -11.32 4.15 19.45
CA PHE A 98 -11.17 5.34 18.62
C PHE A 98 -9.94 5.25 17.70
N THR A 99 -8.78 4.87 18.24
CA THR A 99 -7.55 4.71 17.44
C THR A 99 -7.71 3.61 16.39
N ALA A 100 -8.25 2.44 16.75
CA ALA A 100 -8.47 1.33 15.82
C ALA A 100 -9.47 1.69 14.71
N MET A 101 -10.52 2.44 15.02
CA MET A 101 -11.46 2.95 14.03
C MET A 101 -10.78 3.91 13.06
N PHE A 102 -10.03 4.88 13.58
CA PHE A 102 -9.33 5.88 12.77
C PHE A 102 -8.32 5.23 11.82
N GLU A 103 -7.49 4.31 12.33
CA GLU A 103 -6.50 3.58 11.54
C GLU A 103 -7.16 2.76 10.43
N ASN A 104 -8.27 2.08 10.71
CA ASN A 104 -8.99 1.32 9.68
C ASN A 104 -9.62 2.20 8.60
N ILE A 105 -10.16 3.36 8.96
CA ILE A 105 -10.73 4.29 7.98
C ILE A 105 -9.62 4.82 7.06
N CYS A 106 -8.55 5.35 7.64
CA CYS A 106 -7.46 5.96 6.89
C CYS A 106 -6.67 4.91 6.10
N GLY A 107 -6.26 3.81 6.72
CA GLY A 107 -5.37 2.83 6.10
C GLY A 107 -6.06 1.86 5.14
N ASN A 108 -7.30 1.45 5.44
CA ASN A 108 -7.93 0.32 4.75
C ASN A 108 -9.17 0.73 3.95
N ALA A 109 -10.09 1.50 4.55
CA ALA A 109 -11.36 1.83 3.90
C ALA A 109 -11.17 2.81 2.73
N ILE A 110 -10.38 3.86 2.91
CA ILE A 110 -10.09 4.84 1.84
C ILE A 110 -9.29 4.18 0.72
N ALA A 111 -8.24 3.42 1.06
CA ALA A 111 -7.43 2.71 0.07
C ALA A 111 -8.27 1.73 -0.76
N GLY A 112 -9.04 0.84 -0.11
CA GLY A 112 -9.93 -0.08 -0.83
C GLY A 112 -11.02 0.64 -1.64
N GLY A 113 -11.48 1.80 -1.16
CA GLY A 113 -12.38 2.67 -1.92
C GLY A 113 -11.75 3.24 -3.20
N ILE A 114 -10.50 3.69 -3.13
CA ILE A 114 -9.74 4.18 -4.29
C ILE A 114 -9.48 3.04 -5.28
N ASP A 115 -9.06 1.87 -4.80
CA ASP A 115 -8.80 0.69 -5.65
C ASP A 115 -10.05 0.27 -6.44
N LEU A 116 -11.20 0.16 -5.76
CA LEU A 116 -12.47 -0.24 -6.39
C LEU A 116 -13.01 0.83 -7.34
N ALA A 117 -12.86 2.11 -7.00
CA ALA A 117 -13.24 3.21 -7.88
C ALA A 117 -12.35 3.27 -9.12
N GLY A 118 -11.06 2.92 -9.02
CA GLY A 118 -10.15 2.80 -10.15
C GLY A 118 -10.48 1.60 -11.05
N LEU A 119 -10.90 0.48 -10.47
CA LEU A 119 -11.20 -0.74 -11.21
C LEU A 119 -12.58 -0.71 -11.90
N PHE A 120 -13.59 -0.12 -11.26
CA PHE A 120 -14.97 -0.04 -11.76
C PHE A 120 -15.52 1.39 -11.72
N PRO A 121 -14.88 2.36 -12.40
CA PRO A 121 -15.18 3.80 -12.26
C PRO A 121 -16.61 4.18 -12.63
N ARG A 122 -17.26 3.43 -13.53
CA ARG A 122 -18.65 3.67 -13.94
C ARG A 122 -19.67 3.32 -12.86
N TYR A 123 -19.35 2.42 -11.93
CA TYR A 123 -20.31 1.83 -11.00
C TYR A 123 -20.02 2.19 -9.54
N ILE A 124 -18.73 2.36 -9.21
CA ILE A 124 -18.26 2.48 -7.84
C ILE A 124 -17.57 3.83 -7.66
N ASP A 125 -18.08 4.60 -6.71
CA ASP A 125 -17.38 5.75 -6.17
C ASP A 125 -16.55 5.34 -4.92
N ILE A 126 -15.60 6.18 -4.47
CA ILE A 126 -14.73 5.87 -3.32
C ILE A 126 -15.55 5.55 -2.07
N ARG A 127 -16.70 6.20 -1.86
CA ARG A 127 -17.55 5.97 -0.68
C ARG A 127 -18.20 4.58 -0.74
N ARG A 128 -18.76 4.21 -1.90
CA ARG A 128 -19.33 2.88 -2.16
C ARG A 128 -18.26 1.81 -2.06
N GLY A 129 -17.07 2.04 -2.64
CA GLY A 129 -15.94 1.13 -2.57
C GLY A 129 -15.46 0.89 -1.14
N ALA A 130 -15.40 1.94 -0.32
CA ALA A 130 -15.06 1.83 1.10
C ALA A 130 -16.06 0.97 1.88
N ILE A 131 -17.37 1.13 1.61
CA ILE A 131 -18.43 0.31 2.23
C ILE A 131 -18.30 -1.16 1.79
N ILE A 132 -18.06 -1.41 0.50
CA ILE A 132 -17.86 -2.77 -0.01
C ILE A 132 -16.64 -3.41 0.66
N THR A 133 -15.52 -2.68 0.77
CA THR A 133 -14.29 -3.13 1.44
C THR A 133 -14.57 -3.49 2.91
N PHE A 134 -15.32 -2.65 3.62
CA PHE A 134 -15.73 -2.92 5.00
C PHE A 134 -16.56 -4.22 5.12
N LEU A 135 -17.55 -4.42 4.26
CA LEU A 135 -18.38 -5.63 4.26
C LEU A 135 -17.56 -6.88 3.89
N ALA A 136 -16.63 -6.76 2.93
CA ALA A 136 -15.75 -7.86 2.55
C ALA A 136 -14.85 -8.32 3.71
N ALA A 137 -14.39 -7.41 4.56
CA ALA A 137 -13.60 -7.75 5.74
C ALA A 137 -14.37 -8.68 6.70
N TRP A 138 -15.68 -8.50 6.86
CA TRP A 138 -16.53 -9.37 7.68
C TRP A 138 -16.66 -10.78 7.12
N ILE A 139 -16.62 -10.94 5.80
CA ILE A 139 -16.67 -12.25 5.14
C ILE A 139 -15.34 -13.00 5.35
N VAL A 140 -14.21 -12.29 5.28
CA VAL A 140 -12.86 -12.87 5.47
C VAL A 140 -12.60 -13.27 6.93
N GLN A 141 -13.27 -12.63 7.89
CA GLN A 141 -13.12 -12.89 9.33
C GLN A 141 -11.66 -12.92 9.82
N PRO A 142 -10.85 -11.87 9.54
CA PRO A 142 -9.41 -11.89 9.81
C PRO A 142 -9.06 -12.04 11.29
N TRP A 143 -9.97 -11.71 12.22
CA TRP A 143 -9.77 -11.90 13.66
C TRP A 143 -9.54 -13.37 14.06
N GLN A 144 -10.02 -14.34 13.27
CA GLN A 144 -9.72 -15.76 13.51
C GLN A 144 -8.22 -16.08 13.38
N LEU A 145 -7.45 -15.24 12.68
CA LEU A 145 -6.00 -15.40 12.52
C LEU A 145 -5.21 -14.87 13.74
N ILE A 146 -5.84 -14.06 14.60
CA ILE A 146 -5.18 -13.36 15.73
C ILE A 146 -5.15 -14.22 17.01
N ASN A 147 -5.76 -15.42 16.99
CA ASN A 147 -5.89 -16.29 18.16
C ASN A 147 -4.55 -16.70 18.82
N ARG A 148 -3.41 -16.59 18.12
CA ARG A 148 -2.07 -16.82 18.68
C ARG A 148 -1.07 -15.80 18.14
N ALA A 149 -0.21 -15.28 19.01
CA ALA A 149 0.86 -14.33 18.62
C ALA A 149 1.74 -14.87 17.48
N THR A 150 2.10 -16.16 17.53
CA THR A 150 2.90 -16.80 16.49
C THR A 150 2.19 -16.84 15.13
N THR A 151 0.88 -17.09 15.12
CA THR A 151 0.07 -17.09 13.89
C THR A 151 -0.01 -15.68 13.31
N PHE A 152 -0.24 -14.67 14.14
CA PHE A 152 -0.25 -13.26 13.73
C PHE A 152 1.08 -12.85 13.07
N ILE A 153 2.20 -13.16 13.71
CA ILE A 153 3.54 -12.87 13.17
C ILE A 153 3.76 -13.57 11.81
N THR A 154 3.33 -14.82 11.70
CA THR A 154 3.47 -15.61 10.46
C THR A 154 2.65 -15.02 9.32
N VAL A 155 1.43 -14.53 9.60
CA VAL A 155 0.57 -13.85 8.60
C VAL A 155 1.20 -12.54 8.13
N LEU A 156 1.70 -11.70 9.04
CA LEU A 156 2.38 -10.45 8.65
C LEU A 156 3.59 -10.72 7.75
N SER A 157 4.36 -11.75 8.10
CA SER A 157 5.53 -12.14 7.32
C SER A 157 5.14 -12.82 5.99
N SER A 158 3.97 -13.45 5.88
CA SER A 158 3.49 -14.03 4.61
C SER A 158 3.10 -12.96 3.59
N PHE A 159 2.51 -11.83 4.00
CA PHE A 159 2.24 -10.72 3.09
C PHE A 159 3.51 -10.18 2.43
N SER A 160 4.61 -10.10 3.18
CA SER A 160 5.90 -9.65 2.66
C SER A 160 6.43 -10.52 1.51
N VAL A 161 6.13 -11.82 1.52
CA VAL A 161 6.57 -12.78 0.49
C VAL A 161 5.99 -12.41 -0.88
N PHE A 162 4.73 -11.98 -0.93
CA PHE A 162 4.02 -11.71 -2.18
C PHE A 162 4.04 -10.22 -2.57
N LEU A 163 4.00 -9.32 -1.59
CA LEU A 163 4.02 -7.87 -1.83
C LEU A 163 5.41 -7.37 -2.23
N ALA A 164 6.49 -7.91 -1.64
CA ALA A 164 7.84 -7.40 -1.93
C ALA A 164 8.25 -7.59 -3.40
N PRO A 165 7.98 -8.75 -4.05
CA PRO A 165 8.18 -8.89 -5.48
C PRO A 165 7.38 -7.89 -6.33
N MET A 166 6.15 -7.54 -5.94
CA MET A 166 5.36 -6.52 -6.65
C MET A 166 6.00 -5.14 -6.52
N ILE A 167 6.42 -4.76 -5.31
CA ILE A 167 7.14 -3.49 -5.07
C ILE A 167 8.43 -3.45 -5.90
N GLY A 168 9.16 -4.56 -6.00
CA GLY A 168 10.36 -4.68 -6.85
C GLY A 168 10.09 -4.41 -8.34
N ILE A 169 9.01 -4.99 -8.87
CA ILE A 169 8.57 -4.76 -10.25
C ILE A 169 8.18 -3.29 -10.46
N MET A 170 7.36 -2.72 -9.57
CA MET A 170 6.93 -1.32 -9.64
C MET A 170 8.12 -0.35 -9.57
N ALA A 171 9.08 -0.61 -8.67
CA ALA A 171 10.28 0.20 -8.54
C ALA A 171 11.17 0.11 -9.78
N CYS A 172 11.36 -1.10 -10.34
CA CYS A 172 12.11 -1.29 -11.57
C CYS A 172 11.45 -0.59 -12.77
N ASP A 173 10.13 -0.76 -12.92
CA ASP A 173 9.35 -0.13 -13.99
C ASP A 173 9.52 1.40 -13.94
N TYR A 174 9.22 2.02 -12.79
CA TYR A 174 9.22 3.47 -12.68
C TYR A 174 10.63 4.09 -12.72
N TYR A 175 11.60 3.55 -11.96
CA TYR A 175 12.91 4.20 -11.81
C TYR A 175 13.93 3.82 -12.89
N LEU A 176 13.97 2.54 -13.30
CA LEU A 176 15.00 2.04 -14.21
C LEU A 176 14.53 2.08 -15.67
N LEU A 177 13.35 1.51 -15.95
CA LEU A 177 12.85 1.38 -17.31
C LEU A 177 12.28 2.70 -17.83
N ARG A 178 11.40 3.33 -17.06
CA ARG A 178 10.72 4.58 -17.42
C ARG A 178 11.48 5.84 -17.04
N LYS A 179 12.56 5.72 -16.26
CA LYS A 179 13.39 6.85 -15.79
C LYS A 179 12.57 7.99 -15.15
N ARG A 180 11.50 7.66 -14.44
CA ARG A 180 10.54 8.58 -13.81
C ARG A 180 9.70 9.42 -14.80
N ARG A 181 9.53 8.96 -16.03
CA ARG A 181 8.68 9.58 -17.07
C ARG A 181 7.49 8.66 -17.35
N VAL A 182 6.29 9.18 -17.19
CA VAL A 182 5.05 8.42 -17.35
C VAL A 182 4.10 9.26 -18.20
N ARG A 183 3.58 8.67 -19.28
CA ARG A 183 2.47 9.23 -20.05
C ARG A 183 1.18 9.03 -19.26
N LEU A 184 0.63 10.09 -18.68
CA LEU A 184 -0.59 10.06 -17.87
C LEU A 184 -1.82 9.80 -18.75
N SER A 185 -1.88 10.42 -19.93
CA SER A 185 -3.01 10.28 -20.86
C SER A 185 -3.29 8.82 -21.23
N HIS A 186 -2.24 8.02 -21.44
CA HIS A 186 -2.37 6.61 -21.78
C HIS A 186 -2.82 5.74 -20.59
N LEU A 187 -2.71 6.19 -19.33
CA LEU A 187 -3.20 5.41 -18.17
C LEU A 187 -4.73 5.31 -18.14
N TYR A 188 -5.42 6.25 -18.79
CA TYR A 188 -6.88 6.32 -18.84
C TYR A 188 -7.46 5.91 -20.20
N ARG A 189 -6.63 5.31 -21.07
CA ARG A 189 -7.05 4.79 -22.38
C ARG A 189 -7.00 3.27 -22.38
N THR A 190 -7.92 2.63 -23.10
CA THR A 190 -8.01 1.18 -23.18
C THR A 190 -7.10 0.62 -24.26
N GLU A 191 -7.47 0.71 -25.53
CA GLU A 191 -6.79 -0.01 -26.63
C GLU A 191 -5.60 0.77 -27.22
N ASP A 192 -5.71 2.10 -27.33
CA ASP A 192 -4.63 2.98 -27.82
C ASP A 192 -3.76 3.49 -26.66
N SER A 193 -3.26 2.54 -25.87
CA SER A 193 -2.45 2.83 -24.69
C SER A 193 -1.07 2.19 -24.77
N SER A 194 -0.02 2.95 -24.42
CA SER A 194 1.33 2.40 -24.19
C SER A 194 1.35 1.36 -23.06
N TYR A 195 0.30 1.27 -22.25
CA TYR A 195 0.13 0.31 -21.17
C TYR A 195 -0.87 -0.82 -21.50
N TYR A 196 -1.36 -0.90 -22.74
CA TYR A 196 -2.28 -1.98 -23.13
C TYR A 196 -1.58 -3.33 -23.28
N PHE A 197 -0.30 -3.36 -23.65
CA PHE A 197 0.50 -4.59 -23.78
C PHE A 197 -0.24 -5.71 -24.55
N TRP A 198 -0.38 -6.90 -23.96
CA TRP A 198 -1.16 -8.00 -24.52
C TRP A 198 -2.58 -7.99 -23.92
N LYS A 199 -3.49 -7.25 -24.56
CA LYS A 199 -4.91 -7.14 -24.15
C LYS A 199 -5.13 -6.69 -22.70
N GLY A 200 -4.37 -5.69 -22.26
CA GLY A 200 -4.34 -5.16 -20.90
C GLY A 200 -3.36 -5.85 -19.96
N ILE A 201 -2.65 -6.91 -20.40
CA ILE A 201 -1.76 -7.69 -19.53
C ILE A 201 -0.30 -7.55 -19.95
N ASN A 202 0.53 -7.07 -19.01
CA ASN A 202 1.98 -7.18 -19.15
C ASN A 202 2.45 -8.58 -18.72
N TRP A 203 2.55 -9.49 -19.69
CA TRP A 203 2.97 -10.86 -19.42
C TRP A 203 4.35 -10.95 -18.75
N ARG A 204 5.24 -9.96 -18.91
CA ARG A 204 6.60 -9.95 -18.32
C ARG A 204 6.57 -9.82 -16.79
N ALA A 205 5.53 -9.19 -16.25
CA ALA A 205 5.39 -9.00 -14.80
C ALA A 205 5.11 -10.32 -14.07
N ILE A 206 4.34 -11.23 -14.69
CA ILE A 206 3.94 -12.51 -14.09
C ILE A 206 5.14 -13.41 -13.76
N PRO A 207 6.03 -13.79 -14.69
CA PRO A 207 7.19 -14.61 -14.39
C PRO A 207 8.17 -13.89 -13.46
N ALA A 208 8.34 -12.57 -13.58
CA ALA A 208 9.17 -11.80 -12.66
C ALA A 208 8.64 -11.87 -11.22
N TRP A 209 7.33 -11.78 -11.04
CA TRP A 209 6.67 -11.89 -9.75
C TRP A 209 6.82 -13.30 -9.16
N ILE A 210 6.56 -14.33 -9.97
CA ILE A 210 6.73 -15.75 -9.58
C ILE A 210 8.18 -16.03 -9.17
N CYS A 211 9.16 -15.60 -9.96
CA CYS A 211 10.57 -15.78 -9.61
C CYS A 211 10.95 -15.09 -8.30
N GLY A 212 10.30 -13.98 -7.96
CA GLY A 212 10.54 -13.26 -6.69
C GLY A 212 10.07 -14.03 -5.46
N TRP A 213 8.85 -14.58 -5.46
CA TRP A 213 8.31 -15.27 -4.28
C TRP A 213 8.59 -16.79 -4.27
N ALA A 214 8.82 -17.43 -5.41
CA ALA A 214 9.01 -18.89 -5.47
C ALA A 214 10.14 -19.42 -4.57
N PRO A 215 11.30 -18.74 -4.43
CA PRO A 215 12.35 -19.20 -3.52
C PRO A 215 11.92 -19.15 -2.05
N THR A 216 11.12 -18.17 -1.66
CA THR A 216 10.78 -17.86 -0.26
C THR A 216 9.57 -18.64 0.24
N ILE A 217 8.74 -19.20 -0.64
CA ILE A 217 7.53 -19.93 -0.26
C ILE A 217 7.81 -21.19 0.55
N GLY A 218 8.94 -21.87 0.32
CA GLY A 218 9.33 -23.06 1.08
C GLY A 218 9.45 -22.75 2.57
N GLY A 219 10.09 -21.62 2.91
CA GLY A 219 10.22 -21.19 4.31
C GLY A 219 8.89 -20.71 4.90
N LEU A 220 7.99 -20.13 4.11
CA LEU A 220 6.62 -19.82 4.54
C LEU A 220 5.86 -21.09 4.91
N ILE A 221 5.87 -22.12 4.06
CA ILE A 221 5.17 -23.40 4.29
C ILE A 221 5.63 -24.05 5.59
N VAL A 222 6.95 -24.11 5.78
CA VAL A 222 7.59 -24.70 6.96
C VAL A 222 7.21 -23.93 8.24
N THR A 223 7.16 -22.60 8.17
CA THR A 223 6.78 -21.74 9.30
C THR A 223 5.29 -21.91 9.66
N VAL A 224 4.42 -21.95 8.65
CA VAL A 224 2.97 -22.14 8.85
C VAL A 224 2.64 -23.52 9.41
N ARG A 225 3.35 -24.56 8.96
CA ARG A 225 3.16 -25.95 9.44
C ARG A 225 3.73 -26.22 10.83
N MET A 226 4.48 -25.27 11.39
CA MET A 226 5.20 -25.44 12.66
C MET A 226 6.05 -26.72 12.65
N ASP A 227 6.78 -26.93 11.54
CA ASP A 227 7.60 -28.12 11.36
C ASP A 227 8.66 -28.23 12.48
N PRO A 228 8.75 -29.36 13.20
CA PRO A 228 9.70 -29.52 14.29
C PRO A 228 11.16 -29.60 13.82
N ASN A 229 11.44 -29.91 12.55
CA ASN A 229 12.81 -29.98 12.03
C ASN A 229 12.94 -29.29 10.66
N PRO A 230 12.81 -27.96 10.62
CA PRO A 230 12.86 -27.22 9.38
C PRO A 230 14.29 -27.18 8.83
N SER A 231 14.43 -27.30 7.52
CA SER A 231 15.73 -27.08 6.89
C SER A 231 16.17 -25.62 7.11
N ARG A 232 17.35 -25.44 7.73
CA ARG A 232 17.91 -24.12 8.06
C ARG A 232 17.92 -23.14 6.88
N PRO A 233 18.30 -23.54 5.65
CA PRO A 233 18.31 -22.61 4.51
C PRO A 233 16.93 -22.03 4.19
N LEU A 234 15.86 -22.83 4.27
CA LEU A 234 14.50 -22.37 3.96
C LEU A 234 14.04 -21.28 4.95
N VAL A 235 14.33 -21.48 6.24
CA VAL A 235 13.96 -20.50 7.29
C VAL A 235 14.76 -19.21 7.13
N GLN A 236 16.07 -19.30 6.85
CA GLN A 236 16.92 -18.13 6.63
C GLN A 236 16.49 -17.33 5.40
N LEU A 237 16.11 -18.01 4.33
CA LEU A 237 15.65 -17.39 3.09
C LEU A 237 14.31 -16.67 3.31
N TYR A 238 13.42 -17.24 4.14
CA TYR A 238 12.18 -16.58 4.57
C TYR A 238 12.44 -15.33 5.43
N TYR A 239 13.44 -15.33 6.31
CA TYR A 239 13.82 -14.13 7.06
C TYR A 239 14.40 -13.00 6.21
N MET A 240 14.68 -13.25 4.93
CA MET A 240 15.13 -12.27 3.96
C MET A 240 14.13 -12.11 2.81
N ALA A 241 12.90 -12.63 2.97
CA ALA A 241 11.94 -12.77 1.89
C ALA A 241 11.63 -11.43 1.21
N PHE A 242 11.55 -10.34 1.97
CA PHE A 242 11.30 -9.03 1.40
C PHE A 242 12.41 -8.60 0.43
N LEU A 243 13.67 -8.63 0.87
CA LEU A 243 14.81 -8.19 0.05
C LEU A 243 15.02 -9.12 -1.15
N ILE A 244 14.99 -10.42 -0.92
CA ILE A 244 15.16 -11.43 -1.97
C ILE A 244 14.04 -11.28 -3.01
N GLY A 245 12.79 -11.20 -2.56
CA GLY A 245 11.64 -11.04 -3.43
C GLY A 245 11.71 -9.75 -4.26
N PHE A 246 12.02 -8.62 -3.62
CA PHE A 246 12.19 -7.33 -4.27
C PHE A 246 13.28 -7.34 -5.34
N PHE A 247 14.50 -7.79 -5.01
CA PHE A 247 15.62 -7.73 -5.95
C PHE A 247 15.51 -8.76 -7.06
N ILE A 248 15.05 -9.98 -6.77
CA ILE A 248 14.87 -11.01 -7.81
C ILE A 248 13.82 -10.55 -8.81
N SER A 249 12.65 -10.09 -8.35
CA SER A 249 11.60 -9.66 -9.27
C SER A 249 12.01 -8.43 -10.09
N ALA A 250 12.69 -7.45 -9.47
CA ALA A 250 13.22 -6.28 -10.16
C ALA A 250 14.22 -6.67 -11.25
N VAL A 251 15.19 -7.54 -10.95
CA VAL A 251 16.20 -7.99 -11.91
C VAL A 251 15.57 -8.81 -13.02
N VAL A 252 14.72 -9.79 -12.70
CA VAL A 252 14.06 -10.61 -13.73
C VAL A 252 13.17 -9.74 -14.62
N PHE A 253 12.40 -8.81 -14.05
CA PHE A 253 11.58 -7.88 -14.83
C PHE A 253 12.43 -6.99 -15.73
N TYR A 254 13.55 -6.47 -15.22
CA TYR A 254 14.50 -5.69 -16.01
C TYR A 254 15.06 -6.49 -17.19
N LEU A 255 15.55 -7.71 -16.94
CA LEU A 255 16.09 -8.60 -17.97
C LEU A 255 15.04 -8.99 -19.02
N LEU A 256 13.80 -9.24 -18.62
CA LEU A 256 12.70 -9.52 -19.55
C LEU A 256 12.37 -8.31 -20.44
N ASN A 257 12.46 -7.10 -19.91
CA ASN A 257 12.28 -5.87 -20.69
C ASN A 257 13.50 -5.54 -21.56
N LEU A 258 14.69 -6.05 -21.24
CA LEU A 258 15.83 -5.99 -22.16
C LEU A 258 15.72 -7.00 -23.30
N ALA A 259 15.32 -8.24 -22.99
CA ALA A 259 15.16 -9.30 -23.99
C ALA A 259 13.95 -9.06 -24.91
N PHE A 260 12.86 -8.54 -24.36
CA PHE A 260 11.63 -8.22 -25.07
C PHE A 260 11.27 -6.76 -24.82
N PRO A 261 11.90 -5.80 -25.53
CA PRO A 261 11.68 -4.38 -25.28
C PRO A 261 10.23 -3.96 -25.50
N ILE A 262 9.80 -3.01 -24.69
CA ILE A 262 8.51 -2.33 -24.83
C ILE A 262 8.82 -0.96 -25.46
N PRO A 263 8.21 -0.61 -26.60
CA PRO A 263 8.40 0.70 -27.22
C PRO A 263 7.98 1.83 -26.27
N ASP A 264 8.65 2.98 -26.38
CA ASP A 264 8.19 4.25 -25.79
C ASP A 264 8.00 4.26 -24.26
N MET A 265 8.78 3.46 -23.53
CA MET A 265 8.65 3.34 -22.07
C MET A 265 9.03 4.61 -21.30
N ASP A 266 10.00 5.39 -21.76
CA ASP A 266 10.53 6.58 -21.07
C ASP A 266 9.98 7.91 -21.61
N GLN A 267 8.79 7.85 -22.22
CA GLN A 267 8.12 9.00 -22.80
C GLN A 267 7.18 9.67 -21.78
N ILE A 268 6.89 10.96 -22.04
CA ILE A 268 5.94 11.77 -21.28
C ILE A 268 4.88 12.31 -22.26
N ASP A 269 3.74 12.76 -21.75
CA ASP A 269 2.74 13.42 -22.60
C ASP A 269 3.29 14.75 -23.12
N GLU A 270 2.99 15.10 -24.37
CA GLU A 270 3.41 16.37 -24.97
C GLU A 270 2.67 17.56 -24.35
N VAL A 271 1.39 17.34 -23.99
CA VAL A 271 0.51 18.35 -23.38
C VAL A 271 0.08 17.86 -22.01
N ASP A 272 0.11 18.74 -21.00
CA ASP A 272 -0.38 18.45 -19.67
C ASP A 272 -1.91 18.56 -19.62
N VAL A 273 -2.59 17.52 -20.13
CA VAL A 273 -4.06 17.45 -20.25
C VAL A 273 -4.77 17.55 -18.89
N TYR A 274 -4.10 17.17 -17.81
CA TYR A 274 -4.71 17.09 -16.48
C TYR A 274 -4.32 18.24 -15.55
N GLY A 275 -3.47 19.18 -16.00
CA GLY A 275 -2.95 20.26 -15.15
C GLY A 275 -2.16 19.73 -13.96
N THR A 276 -1.37 18.67 -14.20
CA THR A 276 -0.59 17.94 -13.20
C THR A 276 0.61 18.74 -12.72
N PHE A 277 1.23 19.51 -13.61
CA PHE A 277 2.48 20.19 -13.38
C PHE A 277 2.26 21.69 -13.17
N THR A 278 3.08 22.29 -12.30
CA THR A 278 3.22 23.76 -12.31
C THR A 278 3.90 24.19 -13.61
N GLU A 279 3.69 25.44 -14.06
CA GLU A 279 4.31 25.93 -15.31
C GLU A 279 5.85 25.78 -15.33
N ALA A 280 6.50 25.94 -14.18
CA ALA A 280 7.93 25.77 -14.04
C ALA A 280 8.37 24.30 -14.20
N GLU A 281 7.56 23.37 -13.69
CA GLU A 281 7.80 21.92 -13.86
C GLU A 281 7.50 21.46 -15.28
N ALA A 282 6.41 21.94 -15.88
CA ALA A 282 6.04 21.66 -17.26
C ALA A 282 7.16 22.10 -18.22
N ARG A 283 7.65 23.34 -18.07
CA ARG A 283 8.82 23.85 -18.84
C ARG A 283 10.08 23.00 -18.64
N LYS A 284 10.35 22.56 -17.41
CA LYS A 284 11.52 21.72 -17.11
C LYS A 284 11.41 20.33 -17.76
N LEU A 285 10.20 19.80 -17.87
CA LEU A 285 9.91 18.51 -18.46
C LEU A 285 9.68 18.58 -19.98
N GLY A 286 9.59 19.78 -20.56
CA GLY A 286 9.31 19.99 -21.97
C GLY A 286 7.85 19.71 -22.35
N VAL A 287 6.94 19.80 -21.38
CA VAL A 287 5.50 19.56 -21.55
C VAL A 287 4.79 20.90 -21.74
N VAL A 288 3.92 21.00 -22.74
CA VAL A 288 3.12 22.20 -23.01
C VAL A 288 1.99 22.29 -21.99
N SER A 289 1.83 23.46 -21.37
CA SER A 289 0.72 23.70 -20.45
C SER A 289 -0.59 23.89 -21.23
N LEU A 290 -1.68 23.36 -20.70
CA LEU A 290 -3.01 23.48 -21.34
C LEU A 290 -3.44 24.96 -21.51
N SER A 291 -2.96 25.86 -20.66
CA SER A 291 -3.20 27.31 -20.79
C SER A 291 -2.49 27.93 -22.00
N ASP A 292 -1.32 27.45 -22.38
CA ASP A 292 -0.59 27.95 -23.55
C ASP A 292 -1.29 27.51 -24.85
N ASP A 293 -1.75 26.26 -24.94
CA ASP A 293 -2.45 25.73 -26.12
C ASP A 293 -3.88 26.28 -26.26
N ALA A 294 -4.61 26.46 -25.16
CA ALA A 294 -5.94 27.09 -25.19
C ALA A 294 -5.89 28.54 -25.70
N SER A 295 -4.78 29.25 -25.47
CA SER A 295 -4.55 30.59 -26.02
C SER A 295 -4.25 30.59 -27.53
N MET A 296 -3.70 29.49 -28.05
CA MET A 296 -3.34 29.32 -29.47
C MET A 296 -4.46 28.70 -30.31
N ALA A 297 -5.37 27.93 -29.71
CA ALA A 297 -6.41 27.19 -30.43
C ALA A 297 -7.85 27.70 -30.17
N GLY A 298 -8.08 28.55 -29.16
CA GLY A 298 -9.43 29.00 -28.80
C GLY A 298 -10.36 27.89 -28.27
N ILE A 299 -9.78 26.73 -27.93
CA ILE A 299 -10.47 25.53 -27.47
C ILE A 299 -10.17 25.37 -25.98
N THR A 300 -11.21 25.28 -25.16
CA THR A 300 -11.04 25.04 -23.71
C THR A 300 -10.60 23.61 -23.46
N GLY A 301 -9.80 23.32 -22.42
CA GLY A 301 -9.31 21.96 -22.14
C GLY A 301 -10.40 20.88 -21.99
N ALA A 302 -11.66 21.29 -21.77
CA ALA A 302 -12.84 20.43 -21.79
C ALA A 302 -13.20 19.91 -23.20
N GLU A 303 -13.03 20.73 -24.24
CA GLU A 303 -13.31 20.39 -25.63
C GLU A 303 -12.24 19.46 -26.22
N TYR A 304 -10.98 19.57 -25.78
CA TYR A 304 -9.92 18.64 -26.18
C TYR A 304 -10.13 17.24 -25.59
N MET A 305 -10.56 17.15 -24.32
CA MET A 305 -10.97 15.86 -23.71
C MET A 305 -12.16 15.23 -24.44
N GLN A 306 -13.17 16.02 -24.82
CA GLN A 306 -14.34 15.51 -25.55
C GLN A 306 -14.01 14.99 -26.94
N THR A 307 -13.01 15.57 -27.61
CA THR A 307 -12.63 15.19 -28.98
C THR A 307 -11.60 14.07 -29.04
N SER A 308 -10.79 13.86 -28.00
CA SER A 308 -9.68 12.89 -28.03
C SER A 308 -9.74 11.73 -27.02
N VAL A 309 -10.62 11.76 -26.01
CA VAL A 309 -10.58 10.79 -24.89
C VAL A 309 -11.95 10.15 -24.55
N VAL A 310 -12.85 9.99 -25.52
CA VAL A 310 -14.19 9.36 -25.33
C VAL A 310 -15.25 10.34 -24.81
N GLY A 311 -16.47 10.21 -25.36
CA GLY A 311 -17.47 11.25 -25.45
C GLY A 311 -18.03 11.80 -24.13
N GLY A 312 -18.11 13.13 -24.07
CA GLY A 312 -19.18 13.95 -23.46
C GLY A 312 -19.45 13.83 -21.96
N ASP A 313 -19.72 12.64 -21.46
CA ASP A 313 -20.35 12.40 -20.16
C ASP A 313 -19.36 12.01 -19.04
N GLU A 314 -18.17 11.50 -19.35
CA GLU A 314 -17.19 11.06 -18.34
C GLU A 314 -16.40 12.21 -17.70
N ALA A 315 -16.27 13.35 -18.39
CA ALA A 315 -15.54 14.52 -17.89
C ALA A 315 -16.21 15.18 -16.65
N LYS A 316 -17.51 14.97 -16.43
CA LYS A 316 -18.20 15.44 -15.23
C LYS A 316 -17.82 14.65 -13.97
N ALA A 317 -17.50 13.37 -14.11
CA ALA A 317 -17.23 12.50 -12.96
C ALA A 317 -15.96 12.93 -12.20
N PHE A 318 -14.95 13.47 -12.87
CA PHE A 318 -13.69 13.90 -12.23
C PHE A 318 -13.78 15.25 -11.49
N ARG A 319 -14.75 16.10 -11.82
CA ARG A 319 -14.92 17.41 -11.18
C ARG A 319 -15.46 17.31 -9.75
N ASP A 320 -16.25 16.27 -9.48
CA ASP A 320 -16.89 16.04 -8.18
C ASP A 320 -16.01 15.23 -7.20
N TYR A 321 -14.76 14.90 -7.59
CA TYR A 321 -13.81 14.13 -6.77
C TYR A 321 -12.77 14.97 -6.02
N LYS A 322 -12.91 16.30 -5.99
CA LYS A 322 -12.20 17.13 -5.02
C LYS A 322 -12.96 17.10 -3.69
N VAL A 323 -12.55 16.20 -2.81
CA VAL A 323 -12.69 16.35 -1.35
C VAL A 323 -11.32 16.67 -0.79
#